data_AF-A0A8E1C2T2-F1
#
_entry.id   AF-A0A8E1C2T2-F1
#
_cell.length_a   1.000
_cell.length_b   1.000
_cell.length_c   1.000
_cell.angle_alpha   90.00
_cell.angle_beta   90.00
_cell.angle_gamma   90.00
#
_symmetry.space_group_name_H-M   'P 1'
#
loop_
_entity.id
_entity.type
_entity.pdbx_description
1 polymer ?
#
loop_
_entity_poly.entity_id
_entity_poly.type
_entity_poly.pdbx_seq_one_letter_code
_entity_poly.pdbx_strand_id
1 'polypeptide(L)'
;MTTKFIATQAADGNETITLLRALPGGLFRRASSENVPLSDWVKGAPQAGQAALALARSFDSEGQIREEADGIVLPAHIVARLDEADAFALGLPPATPLTLQLNSSGSLAAGSIQVNAKWVRRGGLPVRADIAGARVREGGRVGRIPEPIFSVFQAAIAVNATTDPDERRATFAQLRAQLGDEIGSGIEADGFLERVRIAYAANFSLNARTDHGRFDFDPVLFSRNAAETLDGDLVDEEAASLLTPDDCQHFHRKFKGQEGGRRSYLLSDGTLLFLDPMLGKALDVVRTKQASSSQEKREFLRSPQRILREELKLDAGDDDEAADRLFVETQQFSERVSGIEVWQKPVLPWIKPKPNSWLPEGFGLRIGDPPNARHLELAAGEAENLADTVEKAIDAGTETVA
;
A
#
# COMPACT_ATOMS: atom_id res chain seq x y z
N MET A 1 20.82 -35.11 37.06
CA MET A 1 19.39 -34.76 37.16
C MET A 1 18.95 -34.31 35.78
N THR A 2 17.81 -34.79 35.29
CA THR A 2 17.34 -34.50 33.93
C THR A 2 16.37 -33.34 33.98
N THR A 3 16.58 -32.35 33.11
CA THR A 3 15.65 -31.23 32.92
C THR A 3 14.86 -31.41 31.63
N LYS A 4 13.65 -30.86 31.59
CA LYS A 4 12.81 -30.84 30.39
C LYS A 4 11.91 -29.62 30.38
N PHE A 5 11.62 -29.09 29.21
CA PHE A 5 10.58 -28.09 29.04
C PHE A 5 9.20 -28.72 29.09
N ILE A 6 8.23 -27.97 29.58
CA ILE A 6 6.80 -28.27 29.47
C ILE A 6 6.07 -27.00 29.02
N ALA A 7 5.02 -27.18 28.23
CA ALA A 7 4.14 -26.09 27.82
C ALA A 7 2.76 -26.23 28.46
N THR A 8 2.31 -25.17 29.14
CA THR A 8 0.97 -25.08 29.72
C THR A 8 0.21 -23.94 29.06
N GLN A 9 -1.01 -24.24 28.58
CA GLN A 9 -1.85 -23.22 27.96
C GLN A 9 -2.58 -22.39 29.01
N ALA A 10 -2.51 -21.07 28.88
CA ALA A 10 -3.29 -20.10 29.63
C ALA A 10 -4.69 -19.89 29.04
N ALA A 11 -5.59 -19.27 29.81
CA ALA A 11 -6.98 -19.05 29.39
C ALA A 11 -7.14 -18.10 28.19
N ASP A 12 -6.15 -17.23 27.96
CA ASP A 12 -6.08 -16.32 26.81
C ASP A 12 -5.55 -17.00 25.54
N GLY A 13 -5.21 -18.29 25.60
CA GLY A 13 -4.68 -19.07 24.49
C GLY A 13 -3.16 -18.99 24.31
N ASN A 14 -2.46 -18.23 25.14
CA ASN A 14 -1.00 -18.19 25.15
C ASN A 14 -0.40 -19.45 25.81
N GLU A 15 0.87 -19.72 25.51
CA GLU A 15 1.59 -20.88 26.04
C GLU A 15 2.67 -20.45 27.01
N THR A 16 2.60 -20.88 28.27
CA THR A 16 3.67 -20.71 29.24
C THR A 16 4.62 -21.91 29.16
N ILE A 17 5.85 -21.66 28.71
CA ILE A 17 6.94 -22.61 28.70
C ILE A 17 7.64 -22.55 30.05
N THR A 18 7.78 -23.69 30.73
CA THR A 18 8.52 -23.78 32.00
C THR A 18 9.54 -24.91 31.94
N LEU A 19 10.63 -24.78 32.71
CA LEU A 19 11.66 -25.80 32.81
C LEU A 19 11.50 -26.59 34.10
N LEU A 20 11.29 -27.90 33.98
CA LEU A 20 11.22 -28.80 35.12
C LEU A 20 12.54 -29.55 35.31
N ARG A 21 12.98 -29.67 36.56
CA ARG A 21 14.07 -30.57 36.96
C ARG A 21 13.48 -31.78 37.69
N ALA A 22 13.82 -32.98 37.22
CA ALA A 22 13.45 -34.21 37.89
C ALA A 22 14.31 -34.42 39.14
N LEU A 23 13.65 -34.68 40.27
CA LEU A 23 14.26 -35.03 41.55
C LEU A 23 14.13 -36.55 41.75
N PRO A 24 15.24 -37.25 42.04
CA PRO A 24 15.21 -38.71 42.19
C PRO A 24 14.33 -39.11 43.38
N GLY A 25 13.43 -40.07 43.15
CA GLY A 25 12.68 -40.73 44.22
C GLY A 25 13.59 -41.68 45.01
N GLY A 26 13.49 -41.66 46.34
CA GLY A 26 14.16 -42.63 47.21
C GLY A 26 13.31 -43.90 47.42
N LEU A 27 13.84 -44.89 48.15
CA LEU A 27 13.18 -46.19 48.44
C LEU A 27 11.74 -46.09 48.98
N PHE A 28 11.35 -44.94 49.55
CA PHE A 28 10.00 -44.67 50.06
C PHE A 28 9.40 -43.33 49.59
N ARG A 29 10.06 -42.60 48.67
CA ARG A 29 9.57 -41.30 48.15
C ARG A 29 9.34 -41.39 46.65
N ARG A 30 8.14 -40.99 46.21
CA ARG A 30 7.83 -40.85 44.79
C ARG A 30 8.77 -39.82 44.16
N ALA A 31 9.16 -40.06 42.92
CA ALA A 31 9.84 -39.07 42.11
C ALA A 31 8.99 -37.79 42.04
N SER A 32 9.64 -36.64 42.18
CA SER A 32 9.00 -35.33 42.08
C SER A 32 9.75 -34.47 41.06
N SER A 33 9.18 -33.32 40.75
CA SER A 33 9.84 -32.30 39.92
C SER A 33 9.70 -30.94 40.57
N GLU A 34 10.68 -30.08 40.30
CA GLU A 34 10.66 -28.67 40.70
C GLU A 34 10.78 -27.78 39.47
N ASN A 35 10.17 -26.59 39.52
CA ASN A 35 10.39 -25.54 38.52
C ASN A 35 11.80 -24.99 38.70
N VAL A 36 12.55 -24.91 37.59
CA VAL A 36 13.85 -24.25 37.55
C VAL A 36 13.63 -22.76 37.29
N PRO A 37 14.13 -21.84 38.14
CA PRO A 37 14.02 -20.40 37.91
C PRO A 37 14.63 -20.00 36.57
N LEU A 38 14.03 -19.03 35.90
CA LEU A 38 14.46 -18.58 34.56
C LEU A 38 15.95 -18.21 34.51
N SER A 39 16.49 -17.60 35.57
CA SER A 39 17.92 -17.23 35.68
C SER A 39 18.88 -18.43 35.59
N ASP A 40 18.41 -19.63 35.87
CA ASP A 40 19.21 -20.87 35.85
C ASP A 40 19.07 -21.66 34.54
N TRP A 41 18.21 -21.21 33.61
CA TRP A 41 17.95 -21.95 32.36
C TRP A 41 19.17 -22.04 31.46
N VAL A 42 20.01 -21.01 31.41
CA VAL A 42 21.23 -21.00 30.59
C VAL A 42 22.15 -22.19 30.92
N LYS A 43 22.22 -22.56 32.21
CA LYS A 43 23.08 -23.65 32.69
C LYS A 43 22.39 -25.02 32.70
N GLY A 44 21.07 -25.02 32.86
CA GLY A 44 20.30 -26.21 33.19
C GLY A 44 19.34 -26.71 32.11
N ALA A 45 19.02 -25.91 31.10
CA ALA A 45 18.05 -26.29 30.09
C ALA A 45 18.64 -27.17 28.97
N PRO A 46 17.85 -28.06 28.35
CA PRO A 46 18.26 -28.79 27.16
C PRO A 46 18.61 -27.83 26.01
N GLN A 47 19.72 -28.11 25.32
CA GLN A 47 20.23 -27.25 24.22
C GLN A 47 19.20 -27.07 23.09
N ALA A 48 18.48 -28.13 22.72
CA ALA A 48 17.43 -28.06 21.69
C ALA A 48 16.31 -27.08 22.08
N GLY A 49 15.87 -27.09 23.34
CA GLY A 49 14.84 -26.14 23.80
C GLY A 49 15.35 -24.70 23.92
N GLN A 50 16.63 -24.50 24.26
CA GLN A 50 17.24 -23.17 24.20
C GLN A 50 17.30 -22.63 22.76
N ALA A 51 17.66 -23.47 21.79
CA ALA A 51 17.66 -23.12 20.38
C ALA A 51 16.23 -22.79 19.89
N ALA A 52 15.24 -23.60 20.23
CA ALA A 52 13.84 -23.36 19.90
C ALA A 52 13.29 -22.06 20.51
N LEU A 53 13.68 -21.70 21.75
CA LEU A 53 13.33 -20.40 22.33
C LEU A 53 14.01 -19.23 21.61
N ALA A 54 15.26 -19.39 21.17
CA ALA A 54 15.94 -18.36 20.39
C ALA A 54 15.26 -18.16 19.03
N LEU A 55 14.85 -19.24 18.37
CA LEU A 55 14.06 -19.18 17.14
C LEU A 55 12.70 -18.50 17.38
N ALA A 56 11.99 -18.87 18.46
CA ALA A 56 10.72 -18.23 18.81
C ALA A 56 10.88 -16.71 18.99
N ARG A 57 11.97 -16.25 19.63
CA ARG A 57 12.28 -14.81 19.76
C ARG A 57 12.58 -14.16 18.41
N SER A 58 13.15 -14.87 17.44
CA SER A 58 13.34 -14.32 16.09
C SER A 58 12.02 -14.08 15.34
N PHE A 59 10.94 -14.74 15.75
CA PHE A 59 9.60 -14.52 15.19
C PHE A 59 8.88 -13.34 15.85
N ASP A 60 9.38 -12.85 16.98
CA ASP A 60 8.75 -11.83 17.81
C ASP A 60 9.21 -10.42 17.42
N SER A 61 8.74 -9.92 16.29
CA SER A 61 9.06 -8.55 15.83
C SER A 61 8.49 -7.46 16.73
N GLU A 62 7.46 -7.76 17.52
CA GLU A 62 6.72 -6.78 18.32
C GLU A 62 7.02 -6.88 19.83
N GLY A 63 7.91 -7.78 20.26
CA GLY A 63 8.25 -7.96 21.67
C GLY A 63 7.09 -8.49 22.53
N GLN A 64 6.24 -9.34 21.96
CA GLN A 64 5.08 -9.95 22.61
C GLN A 64 5.43 -11.15 23.51
N ILE A 65 6.62 -11.74 23.37
CA ILE A 65 7.11 -12.78 24.28
C ILE A 65 7.42 -12.14 25.63
N ARG A 66 6.82 -12.69 26.69
CA ARG A 66 6.99 -12.18 28.05
C ARG A 66 7.77 -13.17 28.90
N GLU A 67 8.76 -12.67 29.63
CA GLU A 67 9.47 -13.43 30.65
C GLU A 67 8.78 -13.22 32.00
N GLU A 68 8.32 -14.31 32.60
CA GLU A 68 7.68 -14.34 33.91
C GLU A 68 8.59 -15.10 34.91
N ALA A 69 8.27 -15.02 36.20
CA ALA A 69 9.14 -15.57 37.25
C ALA A 69 9.38 -17.09 37.12
N ASP A 70 8.39 -17.82 36.61
CA ASP A 70 8.38 -19.27 36.50
C ASP A 70 8.40 -19.79 35.05
N GLY A 71 8.46 -18.91 34.04
CA GLY A 71 8.45 -19.33 32.65
C GLY A 71 8.54 -18.21 31.61
N ILE A 72 8.43 -18.61 30.35
CA ILE A 72 8.35 -17.71 29.19
C ILE A 72 6.99 -17.89 28.54
N VAL A 73 6.25 -16.81 28.36
CA VAL A 73 4.93 -16.81 27.71
C VAL A 73 5.11 -16.55 26.22
N LEU A 74 4.69 -17.52 25.41
CA LEU A 74 4.69 -17.45 23.95
C LEU A 74 3.27 -17.17 23.44
N PRO A 75 3.09 -16.13 22.61
CA PRO A 75 1.85 -15.90 21.87
C PRO A 75 1.50 -17.05 20.92
N ALA A 76 0.20 -17.27 20.72
CA ALA A 76 -0.31 -18.35 19.86
C ALA A 76 0.27 -18.32 18.42
N HIS A 77 0.41 -17.14 17.82
CA HIS A 77 0.95 -17.01 16.46
C HIS A 77 2.43 -17.43 16.37
N ILE A 78 3.22 -17.23 17.43
CA ILE A 78 4.61 -17.72 17.49
C ILE A 78 4.63 -19.24 17.63
N VAL A 79 3.77 -19.79 18.48
CA VAL A 79 3.63 -21.24 18.68
C VAL A 79 3.22 -21.96 17.39
N ALA A 80 2.36 -21.36 16.58
CA ALA A 80 1.96 -21.91 15.29
C ALA A 80 3.12 -22.00 14.29
N ARG A 81 4.07 -21.05 14.34
CA ARG A 81 5.24 -20.98 13.44
C ARG A 81 6.34 -21.98 13.76
N LEU A 82 6.37 -22.55 14.97
CA LEU A 82 7.36 -23.55 15.35
C LEU A 82 7.16 -24.84 14.54
N ASP A 83 8.27 -25.44 14.09
CA ASP A 83 8.21 -26.76 13.47
C ASP A 83 7.98 -27.86 14.52
N GLU A 84 7.89 -29.12 14.09
CA GLU A 84 7.62 -30.24 15.00
C GLU A 84 8.77 -30.49 15.99
N ALA A 85 10.02 -30.31 15.57
CA ALA A 85 11.19 -30.55 16.41
C ALA A 85 11.32 -29.48 17.50
N ASP A 86 11.15 -28.22 17.13
CA ASP A 86 11.21 -27.08 18.05
C ASP A 86 10.03 -27.09 19.02
N ALA A 87 8.81 -27.35 18.53
CA ALA A 87 7.65 -27.48 19.38
C ALA A 87 7.84 -28.60 20.42
N PHE A 88 8.32 -29.77 19.99
CA PHE A 88 8.63 -30.88 20.88
C PHE A 88 9.71 -30.52 21.90
N ALA A 89 10.77 -29.81 21.49
CA ALA A 89 11.85 -29.39 22.37
C ALA A 89 11.37 -28.44 23.50
N LEU A 90 10.30 -27.68 23.26
CA LEU A 90 9.63 -26.82 24.24
C LEU A 90 8.52 -27.52 25.04
N GLY A 91 8.26 -28.80 24.78
CA GLY A 91 7.20 -29.56 25.43
C GLY A 91 5.79 -29.14 25.00
N LEU A 92 5.66 -28.53 23.82
CA LEU A 92 4.37 -28.27 23.18
C LEU A 92 3.74 -29.56 22.65
N PRO A 93 2.41 -29.62 22.49
CA PRO A 93 1.76 -30.75 21.83
C PRO A 93 2.23 -30.92 20.38
N PRO A 94 2.18 -32.15 19.82
CA PRO A 94 2.48 -32.38 18.42
C PRO A 94 1.45 -31.69 17.51
N ALA A 95 1.80 -31.47 16.24
CA ALA A 95 0.86 -30.96 15.25
C ALA A 95 -0.44 -31.80 15.18
N THR A 96 -1.56 -31.11 15.04
CA THR A 96 -2.88 -31.75 14.97
C THR A 96 -3.00 -32.63 13.72
N PRO A 97 -3.60 -33.83 13.82
CA PRO A 97 -3.92 -34.66 12.65
C PRO A 97 -5.22 -34.23 11.96
N LEU A 98 -5.91 -33.19 12.47
CA LEU A 98 -7.14 -32.68 11.88
C LEU A 98 -6.84 -31.77 10.69
N THR A 99 -7.75 -31.80 9.73
CA THR A 99 -7.76 -30.89 8.58
C THR A 99 -8.75 -29.76 8.85
N LEU A 100 -8.36 -28.53 8.48
CA LEU A 100 -9.25 -27.37 8.47
C LEU A 100 -10.01 -27.33 7.15
N GLN A 101 -11.33 -27.47 7.20
CA GLN A 101 -12.20 -27.37 6.03
C GLN A 101 -12.94 -26.02 6.02
N LEU A 102 -12.79 -25.27 4.95
CA LEU A 102 -13.40 -23.95 4.73
C LEU A 102 -14.54 -24.06 3.71
N ASN A 103 -15.71 -23.54 4.08
CA ASN A 103 -16.85 -23.43 3.18
C ASN A 103 -17.34 -21.99 3.13
N SER A 104 -17.55 -21.47 1.94
CA SER A 104 -18.05 -20.12 1.71
C SER A 104 -19.56 -20.11 1.45
N SER A 105 -20.20 -19.01 1.80
CA SER A 105 -21.62 -18.77 1.52
C SER A 105 -21.94 -17.27 1.45
N GLY A 106 -23.07 -16.90 0.85
CA GLY A 106 -23.45 -15.50 0.69
C GLY A 106 -22.91 -14.90 -0.61
N SER A 107 -22.80 -13.57 -0.67
CA SER A 107 -22.42 -12.85 -1.90
C SER A 107 -21.33 -11.81 -1.65
N LEU A 108 -20.27 -11.84 -2.48
CA LEU A 108 -19.24 -10.80 -2.49
C LEU A 108 -19.80 -9.45 -2.88
N ALA A 109 -20.65 -9.39 -3.92
CA ALA A 109 -21.27 -8.15 -4.39
C ALA A 109 -22.11 -7.49 -3.30
N ALA A 110 -22.91 -8.28 -2.57
CA ALA A 110 -23.71 -7.77 -1.46
C ALA A 110 -22.90 -7.53 -0.17
N GLY A 111 -21.64 -7.99 -0.12
CA GLY A 111 -20.79 -7.93 1.08
C GLY A 111 -21.31 -8.81 2.22
N SER A 112 -22.10 -9.83 1.88
CA SER A 112 -22.68 -10.80 2.80
C SER A 112 -21.90 -12.11 2.87
N ILE A 113 -20.74 -12.19 2.20
CA ILE A 113 -19.86 -13.37 2.19
C ILE A 113 -19.54 -13.82 3.62
N GLN A 114 -19.53 -15.12 3.84
CA GLN A 114 -19.14 -15.76 5.10
C GLN A 114 -18.23 -16.94 4.77
N VAL A 115 -17.31 -17.27 5.69
CA VAL A 115 -16.40 -18.42 5.57
C VAL A 115 -16.49 -19.27 6.82
N ASN A 116 -17.19 -20.39 6.74
CA ASN A 116 -17.33 -21.32 7.84
C ASN A 116 -16.13 -22.28 7.90
N ALA A 117 -15.42 -22.25 9.03
CA ALA A 117 -14.33 -23.15 9.35
C ALA A 117 -14.82 -24.37 10.15
N LYS A 118 -14.56 -25.57 9.64
CA LYS A 118 -14.85 -26.85 10.30
C LYS A 118 -13.57 -27.66 10.46
N TRP A 119 -13.51 -28.45 11.52
CA TRP A 119 -12.42 -29.40 11.73
C TRP A 119 -12.88 -30.80 11.33
N VAL A 120 -12.08 -31.49 10.52
CA VAL A 120 -12.39 -32.84 10.05
C VAL A 120 -11.22 -33.78 10.34
N ARG A 121 -11.52 -35.06 10.58
CA ARG A 121 -10.49 -36.12 10.63
C ARG A 121 -10.11 -36.54 9.21
N ARG A 122 -8.95 -37.22 9.09
CA ARG A 122 -8.61 -37.97 7.86
C ARG A 122 -9.79 -38.86 7.44
N GLY A 123 -10.28 -38.65 6.22
CA GLY A 123 -11.51 -39.28 5.69
C GLY A 123 -12.74 -38.38 5.67
N GLY A 124 -12.62 -37.11 6.07
CA GLY A 124 -13.66 -36.08 5.88
C GLY A 124 -14.76 -36.06 6.95
N LEU A 125 -14.62 -36.83 8.03
CA LEU A 125 -15.61 -36.84 9.11
C LEU A 125 -15.48 -35.56 9.96
N PRO A 126 -16.51 -34.70 10.04
CA PRO A 126 -16.47 -33.51 10.87
C PRO A 126 -16.45 -33.86 12.35
N VAL A 127 -15.69 -33.06 13.12
CA VAL A 127 -15.55 -33.23 14.57
C VAL A 127 -15.81 -31.93 15.30
N ARG A 128 -16.26 -32.04 16.55
CA ARG A 128 -16.33 -30.90 17.46
C ARG A 128 -14.98 -30.76 18.14
N ALA A 129 -14.23 -29.76 17.74
CA ALA A 129 -12.94 -29.42 18.31
C ALA A 129 -13.05 -28.13 19.13
N ASP A 130 -12.43 -28.10 20.31
CA ASP A 130 -12.30 -26.90 21.13
C ASP A 130 -10.96 -26.22 20.83
N ILE A 131 -11.01 -24.95 20.45
CA ILE A 131 -9.84 -24.20 19.97
C ILE A 131 -9.55 -23.05 20.94
N ALA A 132 -8.33 -23.00 21.44
CA ALA A 132 -7.83 -21.90 22.25
C ALA A 132 -6.40 -21.62 21.82
N GLY A 133 -6.12 -20.39 21.37
CA GLY A 133 -4.86 -20.03 20.75
C GLY A 133 -4.47 -21.01 19.64
N ALA A 134 -3.21 -21.46 19.65
CA ALA A 134 -2.70 -22.44 18.70
C ALA A 134 -2.85 -23.90 19.19
N ARG A 135 -3.78 -24.20 20.10
CA ARG A 135 -4.14 -25.58 20.48
C ARG A 135 -5.54 -25.94 20.05
N VAL A 136 -5.67 -27.21 19.70
CA VAL A 136 -6.94 -27.88 19.44
C VAL A 136 -7.11 -29.07 20.38
N ARG A 137 -8.30 -29.17 21.00
CA ARG A 137 -8.70 -30.31 21.83
C ARG A 137 -9.82 -31.07 21.17
N GLU A 138 -9.62 -32.38 21.00
CA GLU A 138 -10.59 -33.28 20.39
C GLU A 138 -10.52 -34.65 21.05
N GLY A 139 -11.65 -35.18 21.52
CA GLY A 139 -11.71 -36.53 22.11
C GLY A 139 -10.74 -36.77 23.28
N GLY A 140 -10.42 -35.75 24.08
CA GLY A 140 -9.44 -35.80 25.17
C GLY A 140 -7.97 -35.72 24.73
N ARG A 141 -7.70 -35.63 23.43
CA ARG A 141 -6.37 -35.39 22.86
C ARG A 141 -6.16 -33.89 22.65
N VAL A 142 -4.92 -33.47 22.79
CA VAL A 142 -4.48 -32.08 22.55
C VAL A 142 -3.46 -32.09 21.43
N GLY A 143 -3.67 -31.25 20.43
CA GLY A 143 -2.74 -31.00 19.34
C GLY A 143 -2.45 -29.51 19.21
N ARG A 144 -1.35 -29.20 18.54
CA ARG A 144 -0.98 -27.84 18.11
C ARG A 144 -1.52 -27.58 16.72
N ILE A 145 -1.95 -26.35 16.45
CA ILE A 145 -2.35 -25.88 15.13
C ILE A 145 -1.13 -25.19 14.52
N PRO A 146 -0.41 -25.81 13.58
CA PRO A 146 0.74 -25.19 12.94
C PRO A 146 0.31 -24.18 11.86
N GLU A 147 1.25 -23.39 11.37
CA GLU A 147 1.08 -22.68 10.10
C GLU A 147 1.06 -23.64 8.90
N PRO A 148 0.34 -23.32 7.82
CA PRO A 148 -0.50 -22.13 7.61
C PRO A 148 -1.91 -22.23 8.21
N ILE A 149 -2.26 -23.37 8.83
CA ILE A 149 -3.62 -23.67 9.30
C ILE A 149 -4.09 -22.64 10.33
N PHE A 150 -3.20 -22.23 11.24
CA PHE A 150 -3.53 -21.26 12.28
C PHE A 150 -3.91 -19.90 11.70
N SER A 151 -3.07 -19.32 10.84
CA SER A 151 -3.34 -18.01 10.23
C SER A 151 -4.62 -18.03 9.39
N VAL A 152 -4.83 -19.09 8.61
CA VAL A 152 -6.04 -19.24 7.78
C VAL A 152 -7.30 -19.39 8.64
N PHE A 153 -7.24 -20.14 9.74
CA PHE A 153 -8.35 -20.26 10.67
C PHE A 153 -8.72 -18.91 11.30
N GLN A 154 -7.73 -18.15 11.76
CA GLN A 154 -7.94 -16.80 12.31
C GLN A 154 -8.54 -15.85 11.27
N ALA A 155 -8.04 -15.89 10.02
CA ALA A 155 -8.57 -15.08 8.94
C ALA A 155 -10.03 -15.42 8.61
N ALA A 156 -10.41 -16.71 8.59
CA ALA A 156 -11.80 -17.12 8.39
C ALA A 156 -12.73 -16.61 9.51
N ILE A 157 -12.27 -16.63 10.77
CA ILE A 157 -13.01 -16.03 11.91
C ILE A 157 -13.17 -14.52 11.69
N ALA A 158 -12.09 -13.83 11.31
CA ALA A 158 -12.10 -12.38 11.11
C ALA A 158 -13.11 -11.95 10.02
N VAL A 159 -13.23 -12.72 8.92
CA VAL A 159 -14.26 -12.46 7.89
C VAL A 159 -15.66 -12.45 8.51
N ASN A 160 -15.99 -13.44 9.32
CA ASN A 160 -17.33 -13.56 9.90
C ASN A 160 -17.59 -12.54 11.02
N ALA A 161 -16.55 -12.11 11.73
CA ALA A 161 -16.64 -11.09 12.77
C ALA A 161 -16.83 -9.67 12.19
N THR A 162 -16.41 -9.44 10.95
CA THR A 162 -16.49 -8.13 10.30
C THR A 162 -17.94 -7.81 9.89
N THR A 163 -18.50 -6.74 10.46
CA THR A 163 -19.90 -6.35 10.22
C THR A 163 -20.08 -5.49 8.98
N ASP A 164 -19.17 -4.55 8.74
CA ASP A 164 -19.23 -3.66 7.58
C ASP A 164 -19.03 -4.44 6.25
N PRO A 165 -19.91 -4.27 5.24
CA PRO A 165 -19.83 -5.02 3.99
C PRO A 165 -18.57 -4.77 3.16
N ASP A 166 -18.04 -3.54 3.13
CA ASP A 166 -16.82 -3.20 2.38
C ASP A 166 -15.59 -3.77 3.08
N GLU A 167 -15.54 -3.63 4.40
CA GLU A 167 -14.47 -4.18 5.22
C GLU A 167 -14.49 -5.71 5.21
N ARG A 168 -15.67 -6.34 5.19
CA ARG A 168 -15.78 -7.80 5.11
C ARG A 168 -15.19 -8.35 3.81
N ARG A 169 -15.45 -7.67 2.68
CA ARG A 169 -14.81 -8.02 1.39
C ARG A 169 -13.30 -7.88 1.48
N ALA A 170 -12.81 -6.83 2.14
CA ALA A 170 -11.38 -6.61 2.35
C ALA A 170 -10.76 -7.75 3.17
N THR A 171 -11.37 -8.12 4.30
CA THR A 171 -10.93 -9.26 5.14
C THR A 171 -11.01 -10.59 4.37
N PHE A 172 -12.04 -10.80 3.55
CA PHE A 172 -12.14 -11.98 2.70
C PHE A 172 -11.01 -12.05 1.66
N ALA A 173 -10.66 -10.92 1.05
CA ALA A 173 -9.57 -10.89 0.10
C ALA A 173 -8.21 -11.21 0.75
N GLN A 174 -7.99 -10.74 1.98
CA GLN A 174 -6.80 -11.11 2.76
C GLN A 174 -6.75 -12.61 3.06
N LEU A 175 -7.86 -13.22 3.47
CA LEU A 175 -7.96 -14.67 3.65
C LEU A 175 -7.56 -15.41 2.35
N ARG A 176 -8.11 -15.02 1.21
CA ARG A 176 -7.81 -15.68 -0.07
C ARG A 176 -6.36 -15.45 -0.52
N ALA A 177 -5.78 -14.29 -0.21
CA ALA A 177 -4.35 -14.04 -0.44
C ALA A 177 -3.48 -14.98 0.41
N GLN A 178 -3.84 -15.22 1.67
CA GLN A 178 -3.13 -16.17 2.55
C GLN A 178 -3.26 -17.63 2.11
N LEU A 179 -4.42 -18.01 1.55
CA LEU A 179 -4.61 -19.34 0.98
C LEU A 179 -3.69 -19.60 -0.22
N GLY A 180 -3.31 -18.56 -0.95
CA GLY A 180 -2.54 -18.68 -2.18
C GLY A 180 -3.28 -19.45 -3.28
N ASP A 181 -2.59 -19.75 -4.37
CA ASP A 181 -3.17 -20.57 -5.45
C ASP A 181 -3.03 -22.08 -5.17
N GLU A 182 -2.01 -22.45 -4.40
CA GLU A 182 -1.82 -23.81 -3.89
C GLU A 182 -2.27 -23.87 -2.43
N ILE A 183 -3.41 -24.51 -2.19
CA ILE A 183 -3.94 -24.67 -0.83
C ILE A 183 -2.96 -25.52 -0.01
N GLY A 184 -2.46 -24.95 1.08
CA GLY A 184 -1.49 -25.59 1.96
C GLY A 184 -1.99 -26.91 2.57
N SER A 185 -1.04 -27.81 2.86
CA SER A 185 -1.33 -29.10 3.52
C SER A 185 -2.12 -28.91 4.82
N GLY A 186 -3.18 -29.71 5.00
CA GLY A 186 -4.04 -29.66 6.18
C GLY A 186 -5.17 -28.62 6.07
N ILE A 187 -5.34 -28.01 4.90
CA ILE A 187 -6.47 -27.12 4.58
C ILE A 187 -7.24 -27.71 3.40
N GLU A 188 -8.56 -27.70 3.50
CA GLU A 188 -9.50 -27.98 2.41
C GLU A 188 -10.36 -26.74 2.21
N ALA A 189 -10.57 -26.31 0.97
CA ALA A 189 -11.47 -25.19 0.66
C ALA A 189 -12.56 -25.65 -0.32
N ASP A 190 -13.70 -24.95 -0.32
CA ASP A 190 -14.73 -25.21 -1.31
C ASP A 190 -14.32 -24.69 -2.70
N GLY A 191 -15.05 -25.15 -3.73
CA GLY A 191 -14.74 -24.76 -5.10
C GLY A 191 -14.91 -23.26 -5.38
N PHE A 192 -15.64 -22.51 -4.56
CA PHE A 192 -15.73 -21.06 -4.72
C PHE A 192 -14.44 -20.39 -4.27
N LEU A 193 -13.94 -20.72 -3.07
CA LEU A 193 -12.66 -20.23 -2.54
C LEU A 193 -11.49 -20.60 -3.46
N GLU A 194 -11.52 -21.78 -4.06
CA GLU A 194 -10.52 -22.22 -5.04
C GLU A 194 -10.52 -21.35 -6.31
N ARG A 195 -11.70 -20.95 -6.81
CA ARG A 195 -11.85 -20.30 -8.13
C ARG A 195 -11.96 -18.79 -8.09
N VAL A 196 -12.25 -18.19 -6.93
CA VAL A 196 -12.42 -16.74 -6.82
C VAL A 196 -11.15 -16.02 -7.26
N ARG A 197 -11.29 -15.03 -8.13
CA ARG A 197 -10.18 -14.22 -8.65
C ARG A 197 -10.04 -12.96 -7.82
N ILE A 198 -8.83 -12.71 -7.34
CA ILE A 198 -8.51 -11.50 -6.58
C ILE A 198 -7.32 -10.81 -7.23
N ALA A 199 -7.52 -9.56 -7.63
CA ALA A 199 -6.44 -8.69 -8.05
C ALA A 199 -5.94 -7.92 -6.83
N TYR A 200 -4.69 -8.14 -6.42
CA TYR A 200 -4.10 -7.50 -5.25
C TYR A 200 -3.26 -6.30 -5.67
N ALA A 201 -3.75 -5.09 -5.38
CA ALA A 201 -3.02 -3.86 -5.60
C ALA A 201 -2.29 -3.46 -4.32
N ALA A 202 -0.99 -3.20 -4.45
CA ALA A 202 -0.14 -2.75 -3.33
C ALA A 202 0.54 -1.41 -3.61
N ASN A 203 0.68 -1.04 -4.88
CA ASN A 203 1.40 0.15 -5.31
C ASN A 203 0.55 0.90 -6.33
N PHE A 204 0.86 2.17 -6.57
CA PHE A 204 0.18 2.96 -7.59
C PHE A 204 1.09 3.98 -8.25
N SER A 205 0.69 4.45 -9.43
CA SER A 205 1.19 5.67 -10.06
C SER A 205 0.01 6.61 -10.36
N LEU A 206 0.28 7.74 -11.00
CA LEU A 206 -0.73 8.73 -11.36
C LEU A 206 -0.79 8.93 -12.88
N ASN A 207 -1.99 8.83 -13.42
CA ASN A 207 -2.25 9.28 -14.78
C ASN A 207 -2.63 10.76 -14.75
N ALA A 208 -1.64 11.64 -14.91
CA ALA A 208 -1.82 13.08 -14.95
C ALA A 208 -2.53 13.53 -16.24
N ARG A 209 -3.59 14.31 -16.10
CA ARG A 209 -4.40 14.84 -17.20
C ARG A 209 -4.51 16.35 -17.10
N THR A 210 -4.46 17.01 -18.25
CA THR A 210 -4.74 18.43 -18.37
C THR A 210 -5.93 18.62 -19.29
N ASP A 211 -7.03 19.15 -18.74
CA ASP A 211 -8.21 19.50 -19.51
C ASP A 211 -8.53 20.99 -19.36
N HIS A 212 -8.39 21.75 -20.46
CA HIS A 212 -8.73 23.17 -20.52
C HIS A 212 -8.07 24.02 -19.40
N GLY A 213 -6.81 23.72 -19.07
CA GLY A 213 -6.05 24.40 -18.02
C GLY A 213 -6.36 23.94 -16.59
N ARG A 214 -7.26 22.96 -16.41
CA ARG A 214 -7.46 22.25 -15.15
C ARG A 214 -6.61 20.98 -15.12
N PHE A 215 -5.82 20.85 -14.06
CA PHE A 215 -5.10 19.63 -13.76
C PHE A 215 -6.05 18.66 -13.07
N ASP A 216 -6.03 17.41 -13.50
CA ASP A 216 -6.62 16.29 -12.80
C ASP A 216 -5.68 15.09 -12.92
N PHE A 217 -5.90 14.06 -12.13
CA PHE A 217 -5.10 12.84 -12.20
C PHE A 217 -5.90 11.68 -11.69
N ASP A 218 -5.63 10.47 -12.15
CA ASP A 218 -6.28 9.27 -11.63
C ASP A 218 -5.25 8.19 -11.28
N PRO A 219 -5.50 7.40 -10.22
CA PRO A 219 -4.56 6.38 -9.80
C PRO A 219 -4.49 5.23 -10.82
N VAL A 220 -3.28 4.78 -11.13
CA VAL A 220 -3.03 3.55 -11.88
C VAL A 220 -2.48 2.53 -10.91
N LEU A 221 -3.14 1.37 -10.78
CA LEU A 221 -2.82 0.39 -9.75
C LEU A 221 -1.83 -0.66 -10.24
N PHE A 222 -0.94 -1.07 -9.36
CA PHE A 222 0.08 -2.07 -9.63
C PHE A 222 0.09 -3.16 -8.55
N SER A 223 0.56 -4.35 -8.93
CA SER A 223 0.88 -5.42 -7.99
C SER A 223 2.15 -5.09 -7.18
N ARG A 224 2.38 -5.84 -6.10
CA ARG A 224 3.52 -5.64 -5.19
C ARG A 224 4.89 -5.60 -5.88
N ASN A 225 5.06 -6.39 -6.94
CA ASN A 225 6.36 -6.61 -7.58
C ASN A 225 6.59 -5.69 -8.78
N ALA A 226 5.66 -4.78 -9.09
CA ALA A 226 5.75 -3.94 -10.28
C ALA A 226 6.89 -2.91 -10.23
N ALA A 227 7.45 -2.63 -9.05
CA ALA A 227 8.55 -1.68 -8.86
C ALA A 227 9.95 -2.27 -9.17
N GLU A 228 10.04 -3.57 -9.47
CA GLU A 228 11.31 -4.25 -9.73
C GLU A 228 11.63 -4.22 -11.24
N THR A 229 12.31 -3.18 -11.72
CA THR A 229 12.96 -3.20 -13.04
C THR A 229 14.40 -3.71 -12.89
N LEU A 230 14.85 -4.54 -13.84
CA LEU A 230 16.13 -5.24 -13.75
C LEU A 230 17.37 -4.34 -13.98
N ASP A 231 17.20 -3.10 -14.48
CA ASP A 231 18.32 -2.27 -14.96
C ASP A 231 18.23 -0.78 -14.60
N GLY A 232 17.42 -0.40 -13.60
CA GLY A 232 17.28 1.01 -13.17
C GLY A 232 16.46 1.90 -14.10
N ASP A 233 15.85 1.32 -15.14
CA ASP A 233 14.86 1.98 -15.99
C ASP A 233 13.54 2.19 -15.24
N LEU A 234 12.81 3.26 -15.59
CA LEU A 234 11.46 3.48 -15.07
C LEU A 234 10.49 2.40 -15.58
N VAL A 235 9.49 2.09 -14.77
CA VAL A 235 8.45 1.09 -15.06
C VAL A 235 7.59 1.54 -16.25
N ASP A 236 7.32 0.63 -17.19
CA ASP A 236 6.32 0.85 -18.24
C ASP A 236 4.91 0.61 -17.67
N GLU A 237 4.13 1.69 -17.59
CA GLU A 237 2.75 1.69 -17.06
C GLU A 237 1.85 0.68 -17.79
N GLU A 238 1.93 0.58 -19.12
CA GLU A 238 1.02 -0.27 -19.91
C GLU A 238 1.31 -1.76 -19.69
N ALA A 239 2.59 -2.11 -19.58
CA ALA A 239 3.02 -3.49 -19.35
C ALA A 239 2.80 -3.95 -17.90
N ALA A 240 2.97 -3.04 -16.93
CA ALA A 240 2.94 -3.38 -15.52
C ALA A 240 1.57 -3.16 -14.84
N SER A 241 0.63 -2.45 -15.48
CA SER A 241 -0.68 -2.16 -14.88
C SER A 241 -1.41 -3.43 -14.45
N LEU A 242 -1.99 -3.39 -13.25
CA LEU A 242 -2.75 -4.52 -12.70
C LEU A 242 -4.10 -4.71 -13.41
N LEU A 243 -4.66 -3.63 -13.95
CA LEU A 243 -6.01 -3.61 -14.51
C LEU A 243 -5.97 -3.37 -16.01
N THR A 244 -6.93 -3.94 -16.71
CA THR A 244 -7.18 -3.59 -18.12
C THR A 244 -7.61 -2.13 -18.24
N PRO A 245 -7.48 -1.48 -19.41
CA PRO A 245 -7.93 -0.10 -19.60
C PRO A 245 -9.42 0.11 -19.26
N ASP A 246 -10.28 -0.87 -19.56
CA ASP A 246 -11.70 -0.82 -19.26
C ASP A 246 -11.99 -0.94 -17.76
N ASP A 247 -11.28 -1.85 -17.07
CA ASP A 247 -11.40 -2.00 -15.62
C ASP A 247 -10.82 -0.80 -14.86
N CYS A 248 -9.73 -0.19 -15.36
CA CYS A 248 -9.21 1.08 -14.86
C CYS A 248 -10.29 2.17 -14.91
N GLN A 249 -10.96 2.36 -16.06
CA GLN A 249 -12.03 3.34 -16.17
C GLN A 249 -13.21 3.02 -15.24
N HIS A 250 -13.56 1.74 -15.10
CA HIS A 250 -14.60 1.32 -14.16
C HIS A 250 -14.22 1.66 -12.72
N PHE A 251 -13.00 1.33 -12.32
CA PHE A 251 -12.43 1.65 -11.03
C PHE A 251 -12.42 3.16 -10.78
N HIS A 252 -11.94 4.00 -11.70
CA HIS A 252 -11.91 5.46 -11.53
C HIS A 252 -13.30 6.05 -11.30
N ARG A 253 -14.32 5.59 -12.03
CA ARG A 253 -15.71 6.05 -11.82
C ARG A 253 -16.22 5.70 -10.43
N LYS A 254 -15.97 4.47 -9.97
CA LYS A 254 -16.35 4.01 -8.62
C LYS A 254 -15.56 4.72 -7.54
N PHE A 255 -14.27 4.92 -7.77
CA PHE A 255 -13.35 5.63 -6.90
C PHE A 255 -13.85 7.06 -6.69
N LYS A 256 -14.03 7.88 -7.73
CA LYS A 256 -14.48 9.29 -7.59
C LYS A 256 -15.86 9.43 -6.96
N GLY A 257 -16.78 8.52 -7.25
CA GLY A 257 -18.19 8.62 -6.82
C GLY A 257 -18.48 8.15 -5.40
N GLN A 258 -17.47 7.72 -4.63
CA GLN A 258 -17.67 7.10 -3.32
C GLN A 258 -16.87 7.80 -2.22
N GLU A 259 -17.34 7.67 -0.98
CA GLU A 259 -16.61 8.15 0.21
C GLU A 259 -15.32 7.32 0.43
N GLY A 260 -14.35 7.91 1.12
CA GLY A 260 -13.04 7.31 1.39
C GLY A 260 -13.10 6.04 2.23
N GLY A 261 -11.95 5.36 2.35
CA GLY A 261 -11.79 4.18 3.21
C GLY A 261 -12.19 2.83 2.60
N ARG A 262 -12.69 2.79 1.36
CA ARG A 262 -12.95 1.53 0.65
C ARG A 262 -11.65 0.86 0.20
N ARG A 263 -11.50 -0.41 0.56
CA ARG A 263 -10.33 -1.23 0.23
C ARG A 263 -10.63 -2.38 -0.72
N SER A 264 -11.86 -2.45 -1.24
CA SER A 264 -12.24 -3.50 -2.20
C SER A 264 -13.24 -2.99 -3.23
N TYR A 265 -13.12 -3.49 -4.46
CA TYR A 265 -13.97 -3.16 -5.60
C TYR A 265 -14.28 -4.43 -6.39
N LEU A 266 -15.54 -4.61 -6.78
CA LEU A 266 -15.90 -5.69 -7.70
C LEU A 266 -15.77 -5.19 -9.13
N LEU A 267 -14.92 -5.84 -9.92
CA LEU A 267 -14.72 -5.52 -11.33
C LEU A 267 -15.83 -6.12 -12.20
N SER A 268 -15.82 -5.72 -13.47
CA SER A 268 -16.88 -6.06 -14.42
C SER A 268 -16.95 -7.56 -14.75
N ASP A 269 -15.82 -8.25 -14.69
CA ASP A 269 -15.65 -9.68 -14.95
C ASP A 269 -15.89 -10.57 -13.71
N GLY A 270 -16.20 -9.96 -12.56
CA GLY A 270 -16.39 -10.65 -11.28
C GLY A 270 -15.11 -10.81 -10.44
N THR A 271 -13.97 -10.32 -10.92
CA THR A 271 -12.73 -10.26 -10.14
C THR A 271 -12.87 -9.27 -8.99
N LEU A 272 -12.43 -9.66 -7.78
CA LEU A 272 -12.39 -8.77 -6.63
C LEU A 272 -11.05 -8.03 -6.62
N LEU A 273 -11.05 -6.74 -6.91
CA LEU A 273 -9.90 -5.88 -6.68
C LEU A 273 -9.80 -5.58 -5.19
N PHE A 274 -8.66 -5.91 -4.60
CA PHE A 274 -8.33 -5.61 -3.22
C PHE A 274 -7.16 -4.63 -3.17
N LEU A 275 -7.29 -3.62 -2.32
CA LEU A 275 -6.25 -2.63 -2.07
C LEU A 275 -5.56 -2.96 -0.73
N ASP A 276 -4.24 -3.05 -0.75
CA ASP A 276 -3.43 -3.12 0.46
C ASP A 276 -3.84 -1.99 1.44
N PRO A 277 -3.87 -2.23 2.77
CA PRO A 277 -4.27 -1.22 3.74
C PRO A 277 -3.52 0.12 3.62
N MET A 278 -2.22 0.09 3.33
CA MET A 278 -1.44 1.32 3.15
C MET A 278 -1.82 2.03 1.85
N LEU A 279 -2.02 1.26 0.76
CA LEU A 279 -2.51 1.79 -0.51
C LEU A 279 -3.88 2.45 -0.38
N GLY A 280 -4.81 1.84 0.35
CA GLY A 280 -6.13 2.45 0.61
C GLY A 280 -6.01 3.85 1.21
N LYS A 281 -5.15 4.03 2.22
CA LYS A 281 -4.90 5.33 2.85
C LYS A 281 -4.27 6.33 1.87
N ALA A 282 -3.31 5.89 1.07
CA ALA A 282 -2.68 6.74 0.06
C ALA A 282 -3.68 7.22 -1.00
N LEU A 283 -4.59 6.33 -1.43
CA LEU A 283 -5.64 6.72 -2.37
C LEU A 283 -6.67 7.68 -1.76
N ASP A 284 -6.87 7.67 -0.44
CA ASP A 284 -7.66 8.73 0.21
C ASP A 284 -6.95 10.10 0.17
N VAL A 285 -5.62 10.14 0.23
CA VAL A 285 -4.84 11.36 -0.05
C VAL A 285 -5.02 11.79 -1.51
N VAL A 286 -4.92 10.86 -2.47
CA VAL A 286 -5.16 11.15 -3.90
C VAL A 286 -6.54 11.76 -4.11
N ARG A 287 -7.58 11.17 -3.52
CA ARG A 287 -8.97 11.67 -3.57
C ARG A 287 -9.09 13.08 -3.00
N THR A 288 -8.42 13.34 -1.86
CA THR A 288 -8.40 14.66 -1.22
C THR A 288 -7.76 15.69 -2.15
N LYS A 289 -6.59 15.37 -2.75
CA LYS A 289 -5.90 16.26 -3.69
C LYS A 289 -6.68 16.44 -5.01
N GLN A 290 -7.44 15.46 -5.48
CA GLN A 290 -8.34 15.60 -6.63
C GLN A 290 -9.45 16.65 -6.38
N ALA A 291 -9.85 16.88 -5.14
CA ALA A 291 -10.83 17.90 -4.77
C ALA A 291 -10.21 19.28 -4.45
N SER A 292 -8.88 19.36 -4.37
CA SER A 292 -8.12 20.57 -4.02
C SER A 292 -8.01 21.59 -5.16
N SER A 293 -7.43 22.75 -4.86
CA SER A 293 -7.18 23.81 -5.85
C SER A 293 -6.22 23.37 -6.96
N SER A 294 -6.25 24.03 -8.12
CA SER A 294 -5.33 23.74 -9.23
C SER A 294 -3.85 23.87 -8.84
N GLN A 295 -3.53 24.72 -7.86
CA GLN A 295 -2.17 24.87 -7.35
C GLN A 295 -1.74 23.65 -6.54
N GLU A 296 -2.59 23.18 -5.62
CA GLU A 296 -2.31 22.00 -4.80
C GLU A 296 -2.23 20.72 -5.65
N LYS A 297 -3.08 20.60 -6.67
CA LYS A 297 -3.00 19.49 -7.64
C LYS A 297 -1.66 19.46 -8.37
N ARG A 298 -1.18 20.63 -8.80
CA ARG A 298 0.11 20.77 -9.49
C ARG A 298 1.26 20.40 -8.56
N GLU A 299 1.22 20.88 -7.32
CA GLU A 299 2.23 20.55 -6.31
C GLU A 299 2.27 19.05 -6.02
N PHE A 300 1.10 18.41 -5.91
CA PHE A 300 1.01 16.97 -5.73
C PHE A 300 1.60 16.18 -6.90
N LEU A 301 1.30 16.56 -8.14
CA LEU A 301 1.89 15.91 -9.31
C LEU A 301 3.40 16.10 -9.41
N ARG A 302 3.93 17.23 -8.93
CA ARG A 302 5.38 17.50 -8.95
C ARG A 302 6.15 16.69 -7.90
N SER A 303 5.53 16.39 -6.77
CA SER A 303 6.19 15.66 -5.69
C SER A 303 5.23 14.73 -4.94
N PRO A 304 4.71 13.66 -5.60
CA PRO A 304 3.73 12.77 -4.99
C PRO A 304 4.26 12.08 -3.74
N GLN A 305 5.46 11.50 -3.82
CA GLN A 305 6.11 10.79 -2.71
C GLN A 305 6.30 11.68 -1.47
N ARG A 306 6.77 12.92 -1.66
CA ARG A 306 6.94 13.90 -0.57
C ARG A 306 5.62 14.13 0.16
N ILE A 307 4.56 14.40 -0.59
CA ILE A 307 3.24 14.70 -0.02
C ILE A 307 2.63 13.46 0.64
N LEU A 308 2.79 12.27 0.04
CA LEU A 308 2.33 11.02 0.65
C LEU A 308 3.05 10.75 1.98
N ARG A 309 4.36 10.97 2.03
CA ARG A 309 5.18 10.83 3.25
C ARG A 309 4.68 11.73 4.38
N GLU A 310 4.41 13.00 4.06
CA GLU A 310 3.88 14.00 5.00
C GLU A 310 2.46 13.65 5.48
N GLU A 311 1.53 13.38 4.56
CA GLU A 311 0.11 13.16 4.88
C GLU A 311 -0.12 11.83 5.62
N LEU A 312 0.64 10.79 5.26
CA LEU A 312 0.56 9.46 5.90
C LEU A 312 1.46 9.33 7.13
N LYS A 313 2.25 10.37 7.45
CA LYS A 313 3.22 10.40 8.56
C LYS A 313 4.19 9.21 8.52
N LEU A 314 4.71 8.89 7.33
CA LEU A 314 5.60 7.75 7.16
C LEU A 314 6.96 7.96 7.87
N ASP A 315 7.33 9.21 8.12
CA ASP A 315 8.53 9.60 8.89
C ASP A 315 8.45 9.27 10.39
N ALA A 316 7.28 8.86 10.89
CA ALA A 316 7.08 8.53 12.31
C ALA A 316 7.42 7.06 12.64
N GLY A 317 7.75 6.24 11.63
CA GLY A 317 8.16 4.85 11.79
C GLY A 317 9.61 4.62 11.34
N ASP A 318 10.12 3.40 11.57
CA ASP A 318 11.49 2.99 11.21
C ASP A 318 11.66 2.62 9.71
N ASP A 319 10.74 3.01 8.82
CA ASP A 319 10.70 2.62 7.39
C ASP A 319 10.66 3.83 6.46
N ASP A 320 11.81 4.49 6.29
CA ASP A 320 11.99 5.70 5.47
C ASP A 320 11.60 5.51 3.99
N GLU A 321 11.61 4.26 3.50
CA GLU A 321 11.32 3.89 2.11
C GLU A 321 9.84 3.53 1.86
N ALA A 322 8.97 3.57 2.88
CA ALA A 322 7.57 3.18 2.75
C ALA A 322 6.83 3.95 1.64
N ALA A 323 7.14 5.24 1.48
CA ALA A 323 6.54 6.08 0.43
C ALA A 323 7.03 5.68 -0.97
N ASP A 324 8.30 5.32 -1.09
CA ASP A 324 8.95 5.01 -2.36
C ASP A 324 8.51 3.64 -2.87
N ARG A 325 8.26 2.69 -1.95
CA ARG A 325 7.61 1.43 -2.30
C ARG A 325 6.16 1.66 -2.74
N LEU A 326 5.44 2.61 -2.15
CA LEU A 326 4.01 2.81 -2.40
C LEU A 326 3.71 3.49 -3.75
N PHE A 327 4.50 4.50 -4.12
CA PHE A 327 4.35 5.24 -5.37
C PHE A 327 5.40 4.82 -6.42
N VAL A 328 4.94 4.26 -7.53
CA VAL A 328 5.79 3.83 -8.65
C VAL A 328 5.92 4.99 -9.64
N GLU A 329 7.15 5.47 -9.85
CA GLU A 329 7.45 6.40 -10.92
C GLU A 329 7.53 5.62 -12.26
N THR A 330 6.56 5.87 -13.14
CA THR A 330 6.50 5.22 -14.47
C THR A 330 7.03 6.16 -15.54
N GLN A 331 7.48 5.59 -16.67
CA GLN A 331 7.90 6.37 -17.85
C GLN A 331 6.80 7.36 -18.27
N GLN A 332 5.56 6.87 -18.38
CA GLN A 332 4.40 7.66 -18.78
C GLN A 332 4.03 8.74 -17.76
N PHE A 333 4.20 8.50 -16.45
CA PHE A 333 4.01 9.53 -15.44
C PHE A 333 5.07 10.64 -15.59
N SER A 334 6.35 10.29 -15.67
CA SER A 334 7.44 11.26 -15.78
C SER A 334 7.32 12.10 -17.05
N GLU A 335 6.94 11.51 -18.18
CA GLU A 335 6.65 12.24 -19.42
C GLU A 335 5.51 13.26 -19.23
N ARG A 336 4.38 12.84 -18.64
CA ARG A 336 3.21 13.73 -18.42
C ARG A 336 3.52 14.85 -17.42
N VAL A 337 4.37 14.60 -16.41
CA VAL A 337 4.73 15.58 -15.39
C VAL A 337 5.83 16.54 -15.84
N SER A 338 6.77 16.10 -16.68
CA SER A 338 7.81 16.97 -17.26
C SER A 338 7.23 18.19 -18.00
N GLY A 339 6.05 18.03 -18.61
CA GLY A 339 5.31 19.12 -19.27
C GLY A 339 4.59 20.10 -18.33
N ILE A 340 4.61 19.86 -17.00
CA ILE A 340 3.98 20.72 -15.98
C ILE A 340 4.91 21.87 -15.55
N GLU A 341 6.18 21.86 -15.96
CA GLU A 341 7.09 22.98 -15.73
C GLU A 341 6.58 24.25 -16.42
N VAL A 342 6.26 25.26 -15.61
CA VAL A 342 6.03 26.62 -16.11
C VAL A 342 7.36 27.08 -16.71
N TRP A 343 7.40 27.26 -18.03
CA TRP A 343 8.51 27.97 -18.67
C TRP A 343 8.69 29.32 -17.96
N GLN A 344 9.74 29.44 -17.17
CA GLN A 344 10.15 30.72 -16.59
C GLN A 344 11.07 31.38 -17.60
N LYS A 345 10.62 32.50 -18.18
CA LYS A 345 11.49 33.34 -19.02
C LYS A 345 12.76 33.63 -18.20
N PRO A 346 13.97 33.26 -18.66
CA PRO A 346 15.17 33.64 -17.95
C PRO A 346 15.19 35.16 -17.84
N VAL A 347 15.14 35.66 -16.60
CA VAL A 347 15.33 37.08 -16.32
C VAL A 347 16.80 37.35 -16.57
N LEU A 348 17.12 37.88 -17.73
CA LEU A 348 18.46 38.33 -18.08
C LEU A 348 18.60 39.76 -17.53
N PRO A 349 19.25 40.00 -16.37
CA PRO A 349 19.24 41.32 -15.72
C PRO A 349 19.92 42.43 -16.55
N TRP A 350 20.68 42.07 -17.59
CA TRP A 350 21.27 42.99 -18.54
C TRP A 350 20.39 43.31 -19.76
N ILE A 351 19.25 42.62 -19.94
CA ILE A 351 18.29 42.90 -21.01
C ILE A 351 17.08 43.62 -20.41
N LYS A 352 17.08 44.96 -20.46
CA LYS A 352 15.87 45.74 -20.18
C LYS A 352 14.82 45.38 -21.25
N PRO A 353 13.63 44.89 -20.87
CA PRO A 353 12.55 44.71 -21.84
C PRO A 353 12.19 46.09 -22.41
N LYS A 354 12.54 46.34 -23.68
CA LYS A 354 11.94 47.47 -24.42
C LYS A 354 10.44 47.18 -24.52
N PRO A 355 9.55 48.14 -24.24
CA PRO A 355 8.13 47.96 -24.55
C PRO A 355 8.02 47.63 -26.04
N ASN A 356 7.37 46.51 -26.37
CA ASN A 356 7.03 46.17 -27.75
C ASN A 356 6.01 47.20 -28.26
N SER A 357 6.50 48.35 -28.69
CA SER A 357 5.73 49.22 -29.57
C SER A 357 5.70 48.54 -30.94
N TRP A 358 4.51 48.19 -31.42
CA TRP A 358 4.33 47.70 -32.79
C TRP A 358 4.55 48.79 -33.86
N LEU A 359 4.94 50.01 -33.45
CA LEU A 359 5.39 51.06 -34.35
C LEU A 359 6.88 50.85 -34.70
N PRO A 360 7.25 50.82 -35.99
CA PRO A 360 8.63 50.95 -36.45
C PRO A 360 9.34 52.18 -35.83
N GLU A 361 10.65 52.08 -35.61
CA GLU A 361 11.45 53.15 -34.95
C GLU A 361 11.51 54.48 -35.75
N GLY A 362 11.00 54.53 -36.99
CA GLY A 362 10.82 55.76 -37.77
C GLY A 362 9.70 55.63 -38.81
N PHE A 363 8.87 56.67 -38.96
CA PHE A 363 7.92 56.85 -40.06
C PHE A 363 8.40 58.01 -40.93
N GLY A 364 8.08 58.02 -42.23
CA GLY A 364 8.38 59.18 -43.06
C GLY A 364 7.48 59.34 -44.26
N LEU A 365 7.22 60.59 -44.65
CA LEU A 365 6.48 60.95 -45.85
C LEU A 365 7.42 61.04 -47.04
N ARG A 366 7.06 60.35 -48.12
CA ARG A 366 7.73 60.50 -49.40
C ARG A 366 7.02 61.56 -50.24
N ILE A 367 7.74 62.62 -50.61
CA ILE A 367 7.21 63.72 -51.42
C ILE A 367 7.88 63.68 -52.80
N GLY A 368 7.05 63.56 -53.84
CA GLY A 368 7.48 63.55 -55.25
C GLY A 368 7.78 62.16 -55.83
N ASP A 369 8.00 62.13 -57.14
CA ASP A 369 8.27 60.92 -57.92
C ASP A 369 9.76 60.72 -58.20
N PRO A 370 10.24 59.47 -58.43
CA PRO A 370 11.63 59.25 -58.76
C PRO A 370 11.98 59.95 -60.08
N PRO A 371 13.21 60.47 -60.24
CA PRO A 371 14.36 60.31 -59.34
C PRO A 371 14.45 61.35 -58.20
N ASN A 372 13.54 62.33 -58.13
CA ASN A 372 13.67 63.48 -57.23
C ASN A 372 12.85 63.36 -55.92
N ALA A 373 12.36 62.17 -55.61
CA ALA A 373 11.57 61.92 -54.41
C ALA A 373 12.38 62.15 -53.13
N ARG A 374 11.84 62.95 -52.22
CA ARG A 374 12.43 63.22 -50.90
C ARG A 374 11.68 62.44 -49.82
N HIS A 375 12.40 61.90 -48.85
CA HIS A 375 11.82 61.23 -47.68
C HIS A 375 12.05 62.11 -46.45
N LEU A 376 10.97 62.47 -45.77
CA LEU A 376 10.98 63.21 -44.52
C LEU A 376 10.60 62.27 -43.39
N GLU A 377 11.53 62.03 -42.46
CA GLU A 377 11.26 61.24 -41.26
C GLU A 377 10.49 62.09 -40.25
N LEU A 378 9.44 61.52 -39.66
CA LEU A 378 8.51 62.17 -38.72
C LEU A 378 8.45 61.36 -37.44
N ALA A 379 8.53 62.05 -36.30
CA ALA A 379 8.24 61.44 -35.01
C ALA A 379 6.73 61.27 -34.80
N ALA A 380 6.34 60.38 -33.89
CA ALA A 380 4.94 60.13 -33.56
C ALA A 380 4.27 61.42 -33.04
N GLY A 381 3.23 61.88 -33.73
CA GLY A 381 2.48 63.11 -33.40
C GLY A 381 2.90 64.36 -34.19
N GLU A 382 4.04 64.35 -34.90
CA GLU A 382 4.48 65.51 -35.70
C GLU A 382 3.67 65.69 -36.99
N ALA A 383 3.06 64.62 -37.50
CA ALA A 383 2.31 64.64 -38.75
C ALA A 383 1.08 65.57 -38.70
N GLU A 384 0.36 65.61 -37.58
CA GLU A 384 -0.82 66.50 -37.40
C GLU A 384 -0.39 67.97 -37.40
N ASN A 385 0.68 68.30 -36.68
CA ASN A 385 1.22 69.66 -36.65
C ASN A 385 1.71 70.12 -38.04
N LEU A 386 2.37 69.21 -38.78
CA LEU A 386 2.85 69.51 -40.12
C LEU A 386 1.69 69.72 -41.11
N ALA A 387 0.65 68.89 -41.03
CA ALA A 387 -0.55 69.01 -41.86
C ALA A 387 -1.23 70.37 -41.66
N ASP A 388 -1.47 70.78 -40.41
CA ASP A 388 -2.05 72.08 -40.07
C ASP A 388 -1.21 73.26 -40.59
N THR A 389 0.11 73.12 -40.56
CA THR A 389 1.02 74.18 -41.02
C THR A 389 1.03 74.29 -42.54
N VAL A 390 0.99 73.14 -43.25
CA VAL A 390 0.89 73.11 -44.72
C VAL A 390 -0.45 73.65 -45.18
N GLU A 391 -1.56 73.29 -44.53
CA GLU A 391 -2.89 73.78 -44.89
C GLU A 391 -2.98 75.31 -44.76
N LYS A 392 -2.47 75.87 -43.67
CA LYS A 392 -2.37 77.33 -43.49
C LYS A 392 -1.48 78.01 -44.54
N ALA A 393 -0.39 77.37 -44.96
CA ALA A 393 0.50 77.92 -45.98
C ALA A 393 -0.14 77.91 -47.39
N ILE A 394 -0.89 76.85 -47.71
CA ILE A 394 -1.68 76.76 -48.94
C ILE A 394 -2.74 77.87 -48.97
N ASP A 395 -3.49 78.04 -47.88
CA ASP A 395 -4.51 79.10 -47.76
C ASP A 395 -3.92 80.50 -47.86
N ALA A 396 -2.69 80.70 -47.36
CA ALA A 396 -1.95 81.95 -47.47
C ALA A 396 -1.22 82.14 -48.82
N GLY A 397 -1.28 81.16 -49.73
CA GLY A 397 -0.61 81.19 -51.03
C GLY A 397 0.93 81.20 -50.96
N THR A 398 1.51 80.65 -49.90
CA THR A 398 2.96 80.64 -49.68
C THR A 398 3.57 79.34 -50.21
N GLU A 399 4.59 79.42 -51.06
CA GLU A 399 5.17 78.24 -51.74
C GLU A 399 6.05 77.36 -50.83
N THR A 400 6.43 77.81 -49.63
CA THR A 400 7.31 77.09 -48.72
C THR A 400 6.87 77.18 -47.27
N VAL A 401 6.91 76.05 -46.57
CA VAL A 401 6.73 75.94 -45.11
C VAL A 401 8.09 75.70 -44.47
N ALA A 402 8.42 76.46 -43.42
CA ALA A 402 9.69 76.32 -42.70
C ALA A 402 9.61 75.29 -41.58
#